data_AF-A0A7R9HDW0-F1
#
_entry.id   AF-A0A7R9HDW0-F1
#
_cell.length_a   1.000
_cell.length_b   1.000
_cell.length_c   1.000
_cell.angle_alpha   90.00
_cell.angle_beta   90.00
_cell.angle_gamma   90.00
#
_symmetry.space_group_name_H-M   'P 1'
#
loop_
_entity.id
_entity.type
_entity.pdbx_description
1 polymer ?
#
loop_
_entity_poly.entity_id
_entity_poly.type
_entity_poly.pdbx_seq_one_letter_code
_entity_poly.pdbx_strand_id
1 'polypeptide(L)'
;NFEFTLGAPTYPQSYQVASTALSMTEVENKILEFLLSSNPFDQITSWISANVGDKVADPQFIRALSTAVVRSAIHKQNTSWKLKVELLRKEENLLTKYMDNKENLELQCLFAIQALTNELEHPQGFLCQIFQTLWEDGIIPTESFLAWSLCNDGHEVTGKAVALKSLTSFFTALKETENDSSCEDS
;
A
#
# COMPACT_ATOMS: atom_id res chain seq x y z
N ASN A 1 34.85 -1.63 -68.85
CA ASN A 1 33.53 -1.95 -68.28
C ASN A 1 33.60 -3.19 -67.42
N PHE A 2 33.87 -3.01 -66.13
CA PHE A 2 33.57 -3.98 -65.09
C PHE A 2 33.34 -3.18 -63.81
N GLU A 3 32.09 -3.03 -63.41
CA GLU A 3 31.74 -2.62 -62.05
C GLU A 3 30.76 -3.65 -61.50
N PHE A 4 31.19 -4.29 -60.41
CA PHE A 4 30.51 -5.35 -59.70
C PHE A 4 30.14 -4.76 -58.34
N THR A 5 28.88 -4.34 -58.17
CA THR A 5 28.39 -3.77 -56.91
C THR A 5 27.87 -4.91 -56.03
N LEU A 6 28.68 -5.31 -55.05
CA LEU A 6 28.34 -6.26 -54.00
C LEU A 6 27.24 -5.68 -53.10
N GLY A 7 26.16 -6.45 -52.92
CA GLY A 7 25.07 -6.12 -51.99
C GLY A 7 25.56 -6.06 -50.54
N ALA A 8 25.16 -5.00 -49.83
CA ALA A 8 25.42 -4.84 -48.41
C ALA A 8 24.61 -5.86 -47.58
N PRO A 9 25.18 -6.47 -46.52
CA PRO A 9 24.46 -7.37 -45.64
C PRO A 9 23.50 -6.59 -44.75
N THR A 10 22.21 -6.88 -44.81
CA THR A 10 21.22 -6.40 -43.84
C THR A 10 21.39 -7.21 -42.56
N TYR A 11 22.01 -6.62 -41.54
CA TYR A 11 21.98 -7.15 -40.20
C TYR A 11 20.55 -7.03 -39.64
N PRO A 12 19.98 -8.09 -39.04
CA PRO A 12 18.72 -7.94 -38.34
C PRO A 12 18.94 -6.99 -37.15
N GLN A 13 18.21 -5.88 -37.14
CA GLN A 13 18.07 -5.04 -35.95
C GLN A 13 17.69 -5.95 -34.79
N SER A 14 18.56 -5.99 -33.78
CA SER A 14 18.27 -6.60 -32.49
C SER A 14 16.88 -6.15 -32.06
N TYR A 15 15.96 -7.09 -31.91
CA TYR A 15 14.70 -6.88 -31.22
C TYR A 15 15.07 -6.45 -29.80
N GLN A 16 15.15 -5.14 -29.57
CA GLN A 16 15.06 -4.62 -28.23
C GLN A 16 13.64 -4.95 -27.79
N VAL A 17 13.51 -5.99 -26.98
CA VAL A 17 12.33 -6.18 -26.16
C VAL A 17 12.32 -4.94 -25.28
N ALA A 18 11.54 -3.94 -25.67
CA ALA A 18 11.29 -2.78 -24.84
C ALA A 18 10.74 -3.34 -23.54
N SER A 19 11.58 -3.39 -22.51
CA SER A 19 11.14 -3.67 -21.15
C SER A 19 10.36 -2.41 -20.75
N THR A 20 9.09 -2.36 -21.13
CA THR A 20 8.19 -1.30 -20.72
C THR A 20 8.12 -1.38 -19.20
N ALA A 21 8.74 -0.41 -18.53
CA ALA A 21 8.67 -0.32 -17.08
C ALA A 21 7.21 -0.30 -16.67
N LEU A 22 6.81 -1.20 -15.77
CA LEU A 22 5.44 -1.28 -15.28
C LEU A 22 5.04 0.03 -14.60
N SER A 23 3.82 0.49 -14.86
CA SER A 23 3.17 1.55 -14.10
C SER A 23 2.80 1.06 -12.70
N MET A 24 2.62 1.99 -11.74
CA MET A 24 2.25 1.62 -10.37
C MET A 24 0.87 0.93 -10.29
N THR A 25 -0.04 1.24 -11.21
CA THR A 25 -1.32 0.54 -11.33
C THR A 25 -1.15 -0.91 -11.80
N GLU A 26 -0.22 -1.18 -12.73
CA GLU A 26 0.09 -2.55 -13.13
C GLU A 26 0.79 -3.33 -12.01
N VAL A 27 1.68 -2.67 -11.26
CA VAL A 27 2.32 -3.24 -10.07
C VAL A 27 1.27 -3.60 -9.02
N GLU A 28 0.35 -2.69 -8.71
CA GLU A 28 -0.76 -2.92 -7.79
C GLU A 28 -1.58 -4.15 -8.20
N ASN A 29 -2.06 -4.17 -9.45
CA ASN A 29 -2.89 -5.26 -9.95
C ASN A 29 -2.16 -6.62 -9.88
N LYS A 30 -0.86 -6.63 -10.17
CA LYS A 30 -0.08 -7.86 -10.12
C LYS A 30 0.14 -8.35 -8.69
N ILE A 31 0.41 -7.45 -7.74
CA ILE A 31 0.48 -7.80 -6.33
C ILE A 31 -0.87 -8.36 -5.86
N LEU A 32 -1.98 -7.69 -6.20
CA LEU A 32 -3.32 -8.15 -5.86
C LEU A 32 -3.60 -9.57 -6.39
N GLU A 33 -3.24 -9.86 -7.65
CA GLU A 33 -3.37 -11.21 -8.24
C GLU A 33 -2.58 -12.25 -7.45
N PHE A 34 -1.36 -11.93 -7.04
CA PHE A 34 -0.53 -12.83 -6.25
C PHE A 34 -1.15 -13.12 -4.87
N LEU A 35 -1.65 -12.09 -4.20
CA LEU A 35 -2.28 -12.19 -2.88
C LEU A 35 -3.57 -13.03 -2.93
N LEU A 36 -4.44 -12.76 -3.93
CA LEU A 36 -5.69 -13.52 -4.13
C LEU A 36 -5.42 -14.99 -4.47
N SER A 37 -4.33 -15.27 -5.20
CA SER A 37 -3.90 -16.62 -5.53
C SER A 37 -3.08 -17.28 -4.42
N SER A 38 -2.92 -16.63 -3.26
CA SER A 38 -2.15 -17.11 -2.11
C SER A 38 -0.71 -17.52 -2.46
N ASN A 39 -0.04 -16.72 -3.29
CA ASN A 39 1.36 -16.97 -3.63
C ASN A 39 2.23 -16.82 -2.36
N PRO A 40 3.29 -17.62 -2.22
CA PRO A 40 4.20 -17.52 -1.09
C PRO A 40 4.95 -16.18 -1.10
N PHE A 41 5.26 -15.68 0.10
CA PHE A 41 5.94 -14.41 0.34
C PHE A 41 7.21 -14.23 -0.50
N ASP A 42 8.06 -15.27 -0.59
CA ASP A 42 9.31 -15.22 -1.36
C ASP A 42 9.07 -15.00 -2.85
N GLN A 43 7.98 -15.55 -3.41
CA GLN A 43 7.64 -15.36 -4.82
C GLN A 43 7.18 -13.93 -5.08
N ILE A 44 6.35 -13.38 -4.20
CA ILE A 44 5.86 -11.99 -4.29
C ILE A 44 7.04 -11.02 -4.21
N THR A 45 7.89 -11.20 -3.19
CA THR A 45 9.03 -10.30 -2.95
C THR A 45 10.10 -10.41 -4.04
N SER A 46 10.35 -11.62 -4.58
CA SER A 46 11.23 -11.81 -5.74
C SER A 46 10.71 -11.11 -6.98
N TRP A 47 9.40 -11.19 -7.23
CA TRP A 47 8.79 -10.48 -8.35
C TRP A 47 8.87 -8.96 -8.18
N ILE A 48 8.58 -8.43 -6.99
CA ILE A 48 8.71 -7.00 -6.69
C ILE A 48 10.16 -6.55 -6.89
N SER A 49 11.14 -7.31 -6.40
CA SER A 49 12.56 -6.99 -6.58
C SER A 49 12.96 -6.92 -8.07
N ALA A 50 12.47 -7.87 -8.88
CA ALA A 50 12.79 -7.92 -10.32
C ALA A 50 12.11 -6.83 -11.16
N ASN A 51 10.92 -6.36 -10.76
CA ASN A 51 10.09 -5.48 -11.60
C ASN A 51 9.99 -4.04 -11.07
N VAL A 52 10.07 -3.85 -9.76
CA VAL A 52 10.05 -2.53 -9.10
C VAL A 52 11.46 -2.06 -8.76
N GLY A 53 12.35 -2.97 -8.36
CA GLY A 53 13.76 -2.67 -8.06
C GLY A 53 13.88 -1.59 -6.98
N ASP A 54 14.70 -0.57 -7.25
CA ASP A 54 14.96 0.52 -6.29
C ASP A 54 13.74 1.41 -6.02
N LYS A 55 12.69 1.33 -6.85
CA LYS A 55 11.45 2.10 -6.67
C LYS A 55 10.59 1.59 -5.51
N VAL A 56 11.02 0.55 -4.79
CA VAL A 56 10.32 0.09 -3.57
C VAL A 56 10.32 1.15 -2.46
N ALA A 57 11.26 2.10 -2.51
CA ALA A 57 11.27 3.26 -1.62
C ALA A 57 10.39 4.44 -2.10
N ASP A 58 9.74 4.31 -3.27
CA ASP A 58 8.86 5.33 -3.82
C ASP A 58 7.53 5.36 -3.04
N PRO A 59 7.08 6.53 -2.55
CA PRO A 59 5.75 6.73 -2.00
C PRO A 59 4.62 6.10 -2.81
N GLN A 60 4.67 6.19 -4.16
CA GLN A 60 3.65 5.63 -5.04
C GLN A 60 3.62 4.10 -5.01
N PHE A 61 4.77 3.45 -4.84
CA PHE A 61 4.83 2.00 -4.68
C PHE A 61 4.15 1.58 -3.37
N ILE A 62 4.41 2.28 -2.26
CA ILE A 62 3.76 1.96 -0.99
C ILE A 62 2.25 2.13 -1.07
N ARG A 63 1.76 3.14 -1.81
CA ARG A 63 0.32 3.28 -2.07
C ARG A 63 -0.24 2.09 -2.85
N ALA A 64 0.43 1.68 -3.93
CA ALA A 64 0.05 0.53 -4.72
C ALA A 64 0.03 -0.76 -3.86
N LEU A 65 1.10 -1.03 -3.11
CA LEU A 65 1.21 -2.18 -2.21
C LEU A 65 0.08 -2.20 -1.17
N SER A 66 -0.10 -1.09 -0.45
CA SER A 66 -1.10 -1.00 0.63
C SER A 66 -2.52 -1.20 0.10
N THR A 67 -2.81 -0.63 -1.08
CA THR A 67 -4.10 -0.77 -1.73
C THR A 67 -4.34 -2.21 -2.17
N ALA A 68 -3.34 -2.88 -2.78
CA ALA A 68 -3.44 -4.28 -3.17
C ALA A 68 -3.67 -5.20 -1.95
N VAL A 69 -2.94 -4.97 -0.85
CA VAL A 69 -3.09 -5.73 0.39
C VAL A 69 -4.52 -5.59 0.94
N VAL A 70 -5.02 -4.37 1.11
CA VAL A 70 -6.39 -4.18 1.60
C VAL A 70 -7.41 -4.76 0.61
N ARG A 71 -7.25 -4.56 -0.70
CA ARG A 71 -8.15 -5.14 -1.72
C ARG A 71 -8.21 -6.66 -1.67
N SER A 72 -7.11 -7.35 -1.36
CA SER A 72 -7.11 -8.80 -1.18
C SER A 72 -7.87 -9.26 0.07
N ALA A 73 -7.99 -8.39 1.08
CA ALA A 73 -8.62 -8.67 2.36
C ALA A 73 -10.10 -8.28 2.42
N ILE A 74 -10.70 -7.73 1.36
CA ILE A 74 -12.09 -7.29 1.37
C ILE A 74 -13.02 -8.17 0.53
N HIS A 75 -14.30 -8.14 0.90
CA HIS A 75 -15.36 -8.76 0.12
C HIS A 75 -16.64 -7.93 0.23
N LYS A 76 -17.49 -8.05 -0.78
CA LYS A 76 -18.80 -7.41 -0.78
C LYS A 76 -19.81 -8.31 -0.07
N GLN A 77 -20.45 -7.80 0.97
CA GLN A 77 -21.54 -8.47 1.68
C GLN A 77 -22.81 -7.62 1.51
N ASN A 78 -23.78 -8.16 0.76
CA ASN A 78 -24.98 -7.42 0.32
C ASN A 78 -24.59 -6.13 -0.43
N THR A 79 -24.89 -4.98 0.17
CA THR A 79 -24.65 -3.64 -0.39
C THR A 79 -23.40 -2.96 0.18
N SER A 80 -22.67 -3.59 1.11
CA SER A 80 -21.56 -2.95 1.83
C SER A 80 -20.28 -3.80 1.78
N TRP A 81 -19.13 -3.13 1.80
CA TRP A 81 -17.82 -3.78 1.85
C TRP A 81 -17.44 -4.16 3.27
N LYS A 82 -16.82 -5.33 3.43
CA LYS A 82 -16.36 -5.88 4.70
C LYS A 82 -14.91 -6.33 4.62
N LEU A 83 -14.16 -6.04 5.68
CA LEU A 83 -12.79 -6.51 5.87
C LEU A 83 -12.79 -7.93 6.43
N LYS A 84 -11.88 -8.76 5.94
CA LYS A 84 -11.48 -10.02 6.57
C LYS A 84 -10.14 -9.76 7.28
N VAL A 85 -10.20 -9.45 8.57
CA VAL A 85 -9.03 -9.07 9.39
C VAL A 85 -7.91 -10.11 9.28
N GLU A 86 -8.26 -11.40 9.30
CA GLU A 86 -7.29 -12.51 9.16
C GLU A 86 -6.46 -12.45 7.87
N LEU A 87 -7.04 -11.96 6.77
CA LEU A 87 -6.32 -11.81 5.49
C LEU A 87 -5.41 -10.58 5.50
N LEU A 88 -5.81 -9.50 6.19
CA LEU A 88 -4.94 -8.34 6.38
C LEU A 88 -3.72 -8.71 7.23
N ARG A 89 -3.95 -9.42 8.34
CA ARG A 89 -2.90 -9.92 9.24
C ARG A 89 -1.92 -10.86 8.55
N LYS A 90 -2.43 -11.74 7.68
CA LYS A 90 -1.59 -12.66 6.91
C LYS A 90 -0.50 -11.92 6.11
N GLU A 91 -0.79 -10.71 5.66
CA GLU A 91 0.12 -9.91 4.81
C GLU A 91 0.90 -8.84 5.61
N GLU A 92 0.91 -8.90 6.95
CA GLU A 92 1.65 -7.98 7.83
C GLU A 92 3.15 -7.94 7.48
N ASN A 93 3.74 -9.10 7.19
CA ASN A 93 5.16 -9.23 6.87
C ASN A 93 5.50 -8.54 5.56
N LEU A 94 4.53 -8.45 4.64
CA LEU A 94 4.72 -7.78 3.36
C LEU A 94 4.69 -6.26 3.56
N LEU A 95 3.74 -5.74 4.34
CA LEU A 95 3.66 -4.31 4.65
C LEU A 95 4.92 -3.83 5.41
N THR A 96 5.26 -4.51 6.51
CA THR A 96 6.41 -4.16 7.36
C THR A 96 7.74 -4.21 6.60
N LYS A 97 7.94 -5.20 5.72
CA LYS A 97 9.14 -5.31 4.88
C LYS A 97 9.39 -4.08 4.02
N TYR A 98 8.34 -3.49 3.44
CA TYR A 98 8.49 -2.40 2.47
C TYR A 98 8.35 -1.01 3.09
N MET A 99 7.63 -0.87 4.21
CA MET A 99 7.59 0.39 4.97
C MET A 99 8.87 0.62 5.76
N ASP A 100 9.55 -0.45 6.22
CA ASP A 100 10.89 -0.39 6.82
C ASP A 100 10.98 0.61 8.01
N ASN A 101 9.89 0.74 8.78
CA ASN A 101 9.73 1.70 9.88
C ASN A 101 10.01 3.17 9.50
N LYS A 102 9.76 3.52 8.24
CA LYS A 102 9.90 4.89 7.74
C LYS A 102 8.55 5.59 7.80
N GLU A 103 8.44 6.57 8.70
CA GLU A 103 7.23 7.38 8.90
C GLU A 103 6.66 7.91 7.57
N ASN A 104 7.53 8.40 6.67
CA ASN A 104 7.08 8.92 5.38
C ASN A 104 6.39 7.85 4.51
N LEU A 105 6.77 6.58 4.61
CA LEU A 105 6.16 5.46 3.88
C LEU A 105 4.90 4.95 4.60
N GLU A 106 4.93 4.88 5.92
CA GLU A 106 3.75 4.56 6.75
C GLU A 106 2.60 5.55 6.50
N LEU A 107 2.91 6.85 6.38
CA LEU A 107 1.94 7.85 5.99
C LEU A 107 1.32 7.56 4.61
N GLN A 108 2.12 7.11 3.64
CA GLN A 108 1.58 6.74 2.31
C GLN A 108 0.66 5.53 2.39
N CYS A 109 0.94 4.57 3.28
CA CYS A 109 0.05 3.46 3.57
C CYS A 109 -1.31 3.99 4.08
N LEU A 110 -1.30 4.85 5.09
CA LEU A 110 -2.51 5.44 5.67
C LEU A 110 -3.31 6.28 4.65
N PHE A 111 -2.63 7.06 3.80
CA PHE A 111 -3.29 7.81 2.73
C PHE A 111 -3.89 6.91 1.64
N ALA A 112 -3.21 5.81 1.28
CA ALA A 112 -3.76 4.83 0.35
C ALA A 112 -5.03 4.17 0.89
N ILE A 113 -5.03 3.80 2.18
CA ILE A 113 -6.20 3.21 2.85
C ILE A 113 -7.36 4.22 2.92
N GLN A 114 -7.07 5.50 3.20
CA GLN A 114 -8.05 6.58 3.16
C GLN A 114 -8.67 6.71 1.75
N ALA A 115 -7.83 6.76 0.71
CA ALA A 115 -8.27 6.90 -0.67
C ALA A 115 -9.14 5.71 -1.10
N LEU A 116 -8.73 4.48 -0.76
CA LEU A 116 -9.51 3.28 -1.01
C LEU A 116 -10.85 3.29 -0.25
N THR A 117 -10.85 3.67 1.02
CA THR A 117 -12.09 3.79 1.80
C THR A 117 -13.06 4.78 1.16
N ASN A 118 -12.54 5.90 0.64
CA ASN A 118 -13.35 6.88 -0.06
C ASN A 118 -13.91 6.34 -1.38
N GLU A 119 -13.13 5.58 -2.15
CA GLU A 119 -13.59 4.87 -3.35
C GLU A 119 -14.70 3.86 -3.03
N LEU A 120 -14.62 3.19 -1.88
CA LEU A 120 -15.63 2.25 -1.38
C LEU A 120 -16.82 2.93 -0.71
N GLU A 121 -16.92 4.27 -0.79
CA GLU A 121 -18.01 5.09 -0.24
C GLU A 121 -18.16 4.99 1.29
N HIS A 122 -17.04 4.90 2.01
CA HIS A 122 -16.97 4.87 3.49
C HIS A 122 -17.87 3.81 4.15
N PRO A 123 -17.62 2.51 3.91
CA PRO A 123 -18.38 1.44 4.56
C PRO A 123 -18.25 1.53 6.09
N GLN A 124 -19.36 1.33 6.81
CA GLN A 124 -19.41 1.50 8.26
C GLN A 124 -18.39 0.61 8.98
N GLY A 125 -17.53 1.24 9.80
CA GLY A 125 -16.52 0.56 10.63
C GLY A 125 -15.31 0.03 9.87
N PHE A 126 -15.29 0.14 8.54
CA PHE A 126 -14.24 -0.42 7.68
C PHE A 126 -12.86 0.18 7.98
N LEU A 127 -12.75 1.50 7.89
CA LEU A 127 -11.49 2.20 8.14
C LEU A 127 -11.00 2.03 9.58
N CYS A 128 -11.94 2.09 10.54
CA CYS A 128 -11.64 1.89 11.96
C CYS A 128 -11.03 0.52 12.22
N GLN A 129 -11.61 -0.55 11.66
CA GLN A 129 -11.06 -1.90 11.79
C GLN A 129 -9.65 -2.03 11.20
N ILE A 130 -9.39 -1.43 10.04
CA ILE A 130 -8.05 -1.45 9.44
C ILE A 130 -7.05 -0.72 10.35
N PHE A 131 -7.37 0.50 10.78
CA PHE A 131 -6.46 1.30 11.61
C PHE A 131 -6.19 0.65 12.97
N GLN A 132 -7.23 0.08 13.61
CA GLN A 132 -7.07 -0.70 14.83
C GLN A 132 -6.15 -1.90 14.62
N THR A 133 -6.35 -2.67 13.55
CA THR A 133 -5.51 -3.84 13.24
C THR A 133 -4.05 -3.43 13.03
N LEU A 134 -3.80 -2.39 12.23
CA LEU A 134 -2.44 -1.90 11.95
C LEU A 134 -1.73 -1.37 13.21
N TRP A 135 -2.48 -0.81 14.16
CA TRP A 135 -1.94 -0.32 15.43
C TRP A 135 -1.70 -1.45 16.44
N GLU A 136 -2.68 -2.32 16.67
CA GLU A 136 -2.60 -3.45 17.62
C GLU A 136 -1.49 -4.44 17.24
N ASP A 137 -1.33 -4.71 15.95
CA ASP A 137 -0.32 -5.63 15.44
C ASP A 137 1.06 -4.96 15.26
N GLY A 138 1.20 -3.68 15.64
CA GLY A 138 2.47 -2.95 15.61
C GLY A 138 3.03 -2.67 14.21
N ILE A 139 2.17 -2.69 13.18
CA ILE A 139 2.56 -2.48 11.77
C ILE A 139 2.82 -1.00 11.50
N ILE A 140 2.04 -0.11 12.14
CA ILE A 140 2.21 1.35 12.06
C ILE A 140 2.21 1.91 13.49
N PRO A 141 3.21 2.73 13.87
CA PRO A 141 3.29 3.32 15.20
C PRO A 141 2.24 4.42 15.40
N THR A 142 1.92 4.71 16.67
CA THR A 142 0.98 5.78 17.07
C THR A 142 1.31 7.12 16.41
N GLU A 143 2.59 7.50 16.39
CA GLU A 143 3.06 8.77 15.80
C GLU A 143 2.62 8.94 14.35
N SER A 144 2.70 7.89 13.53
CA SER A 144 2.29 7.95 12.12
C SER A 144 0.79 8.13 11.96
N PHE A 145 -0.04 7.57 12.85
CA PHE A 145 -1.47 7.86 12.86
C PHE A 145 -1.78 9.30 13.27
N LEU A 146 -1.06 9.83 14.27
CA LEU A 146 -1.20 11.22 14.71
C LEU A 146 -0.75 12.19 13.62
N ALA A 147 0.41 11.96 13.01
CA ALA A 147 0.94 12.73 11.89
C ALA A 147 -0.02 12.71 10.70
N TRP A 148 -0.58 11.53 10.36
CA TRP A 148 -1.63 11.45 9.35
C TRP A 148 -2.82 12.32 9.74
N SER A 149 -3.30 12.27 10.99
CA SER A 149 -4.49 13.01 11.43
C SER A 149 -4.32 14.54 11.37
N LEU A 150 -3.10 15.03 11.64
CA LEU A 150 -2.73 16.43 11.63
C LEU A 150 -2.31 16.94 10.24
N CYS A 151 -2.08 16.03 9.29
CA CYS A 151 -1.68 16.39 7.94
C CYS A 151 -2.75 17.23 7.25
N ASN A 152 -2.35 18.40 6.76
CA ASN A 152 -3.19 19.35 6.04
C ASN A 152 -2.73 19.55 4.58
N ASP A 153 -2.17 18.50 3.97
CA ASP A 153 -1.78 18.54 2.56
C ASP A 153 -3.04 18.62 1.68
N GLY A 154 -3.09 19.64 0.82
CA GLY A 154 -4.18 19.85 -0.14
C GLY A 154 -4.41 18.68 -1.10
N HIS A 155 -3.38 17.85 -1.35
CA HIS A 155 -3.51 16.66 -2.18
C HIS A 155 -4.19 15.48 -1.47
N GLU A 156 -4.24 15.47 -0.13
CA GLU A 156 -4.74 14.37 0.70
C GLU A 156 -6.08 14.67 1.39
N VAL A 157 -6.76 15.75 0.98
CA VAL A 157 -8.02 16.20 1.59
C VAL A 157 -9.23 15.33 1.25
N THR A 158 -9.19 14.63 0.12
CA THR A 158 -10.33 13.85 -0.38
C THR A 158 -10.63 12.69 0.55
N GLY A 159 -11.86 12.63 1.06
CA GLY A 159 -12.29 11.61 2.03
C GLY A 159 -11.75 11.79 3.45
N LYS A 160 -10.82 12.73 3.68
CA LYS A 160 -10.14 12.94 4.97
C LYS A 160 -11.10 13.29 6.11
N ALA A 161 -12.00 14.25 5.88
CA ALA A 161 -12.93 14.71 6.91
C ALA A 161 -13.88 13.59 7.37
N VAL A 162 -14.36 12.77 6.44
CA VAL A 162 -15.23 11.62 6.74
C VAL A 162 -14.44 10.52 7.45
N ALA A 163 -13.22 10.25 6.98
CA ALA A 163 -12.29 9.33 7.62
C ALA A 163 -12.01 9.70 9.08
N LEU A 164 -11.62 10.95 9.35
CA LEU A 164 -11.39 11.48 10.70
C LEU A 164 -12.61 11.31 11.60
N LYS A 165 -13.80 11.65 11.10
CA LYS A 165 -15.05 11.46 11.86
C LYS A 165 -15.28 9.98 12.23
N SER A 166 -15.02 9.06 11.30
CA SER A 166 -15.17 7.62 11.54
C SER A 166 -14.13 7.05 12.51
N LEU A 167 -12.99 7.72 12.68
CA LEU A 167 -11.86 7.30 13.52
C LEU A 167 -11.84 7.98 14.89
N THR A 168 -12.88 8.74 15.25
CA THR A 168 -12.92 9.48 16.53
C THR A 168 -12.62 8.57 17.73
N SER A 169 -13.25 7.40 17.81
CA SER A 169 -13.03 6.45 18.90
C SER A 169 -11.62 5.87 18.92
N PHE A 170 -11.03 5.61 17.74
CA PHE A 170 -9.66 5.12 17.63
C PHE A 170 -8.66 6.15 18.15
N PHE A 171 -8.78 7.41 17.74
CA PHE A 171 -7.88 8.48 18.21
C PHE A 171 -8.08 8.83 19.69
N THR A 172 -9.28 8.65 20.25
CA THR A 172 -9.47 8.75 21.70
C THR A 172 -8.69 7.66 22.42
N ALA A 173 -8.79 6.40 21.98
CA ALA A 173 -8.06 5.29 22.58
C ALA A 173 -6.53 5.47 22.49
N LEU A 174 -6.01 5.92 21.34
CA LEU A 174 -4.57 6.21 21.19
C LEU A 174 -4.04 7.15 22.27
N LYS A 175 -4.76 8.25 22.54
CA LYS A 175 -4.36 9.27 23.52
C LYS A 175 -4.48 8.79 24.96
N GLU A 176 -5.47 7.97 25.27
CA GLU A 176 -5.63 7.37 26.61
C GLU A 176 -4.47 6.44 26.93
N THR A 177 -4.00 5.67 25.95
CA THR A 177 -2.88 4.73 26.11
C THR A 177 -1.53 5.44 26.33
N GLU A 178 -1.32 6.61 25.72
CA GLU A 178 -0.11 7.42 25.96
C GLU A 178 -0.09 8.05 27.35
N ASN A 179 -1.24 8.52 27.84
CA ASN A 179 -1.34 9.22 29.11
C ASN A 179 -1.17 8.31 30.34
N ASP A 180 -1.47 7.01 30.22
CA ASP A 180 -1.28 6.00 31.29
C ASP A 180 0.18 5.55 31.46
N SER A 181 1.10 5.94 30.56
CA SER A 181 2.52 5.59 30.64
C SER A 181 3.37 6.57 31.46
N SER A 182 2.78 7.68 31.93
CA SER A 182 3.50 8.78 32.62
C SER A 182 3.25 8.84 34.14
N CYS A 183 2.59 7.84 34.73
CA CYS A 183 2.24 7.79 36.15
C CYS A 183 3.00 6.71 36.93
N GLU A 184 4.32 6.62 36.75
CA GLU A 184 5.23 5.89 37.64
C GLU A 184 6.52 6.69 37.90
N ASP A 185 6.44 7.81 38.62
CA ASP A 185 7.50 8.23 39.55
C ASP A 185 6.93 9.25 40.55
N SER A 186 6.71 8.83 41.80
CA SER A 186 6.42 9.69 42.95
C SER A 186 6.94 9.04 44.22
#